data_AF-A0A7K3ZZY4-F1
#
_entry.id   AF-A0A7K3ZZY4-F1
#
_cell.length_a   1.000
_cell.length_b   1.000
_cell.length_c   1.000
_cell.angle_alpha   90.00
_cell.angle_beta   90.00
_cell.angle_gamma   90.00
#
_symmetry.space_group_name_H-M   'P 1'
#
loop_
_entity.id
_entity.type
_entity.pdbx_description
1 polymer ?
#
loop_
_entity_poly.entity_id
_entity_poly.type
_entity_poly.pdbx_seq_one_letter_code
_entity_poly.pdbx_strand_id
1 'polypeptide(L)'
;MDLIWQGWRQSLKLVSDWHRCLRKVALYAERCPEHHRYDHIKDTPPEELAISCEKEASKIRELIKDLSETNRANDFQIKAKAEDVRRIHAELNEVNNTIKNELQPRFQIVTTRIQELADKQPVLLRALYLNECVNGFRNQLGVLAQERPKKPDKEAFKGHYSAETEEFCKEVEEVLREWKFPDLDRVTFSEFNDDIIISGEERSSHGKGVRAITHTAFNLGLLRFCRIRLMPHPGFLVVDSPLVVYRQADDDSDPKDKGFSTDVKEAFYRSLSTAKGIQVIICENDDPPADLSANIIHFTKTNEGRYGFIPRIES
;
A
#
# COMPACT_ATOMS: atom_id res chain seq x y z
N MET A 1 56.07 -43.76 -3.85
CA MET A 1 56.33 -44.83 -2.85
C MET A 1 55.54 -44.65 -1.54
N ASP A 2 54.90 -43.50 -1.30
CA ASP A 2 54.17 -43.24 -0.04
C ASP A 2 52.77 -43.88 0.07
N LEU A 3 52.08 -44.15 -1.04
CA LEU A 3 50.76 -44.79 -1.01
C LEU A 3 50.80 -46.29 -0.64
N ILE A 4 51.87 -46.99 -1.00
CA ILE A 4 52.08 -48.41 -0.65
C ILE A 4 52.40 -48.53 0.86
N TRP A 5 53.18 -47.58 1.40
CA TRP A 5 53.50 -47.52 2.83
C TRP A 5 52.28 -47.18 3.70
N GLN A 6 51.32 -46.38 3.21
CA GLN A 6 50.06 -46.12 3.92
C GLN A 6 49.12 -47.34 3.93
N GLY A 7 49.04 -48.10 2.83
CA GLY A 7 48.25 -49.34 2.76
C GLY A 7 48.76 -50.45 3.70
N TRP A 8 50.09 -50.58 3.85
CA TRP A 8 50.69 -51.52 4.81
C TRP A 8 50.45 -51.09 6.27
N ARG A 9 50.46 -49.78 6.58
CA ARG A 9 50.14 -49.27 7.94
C ARG A 9 48.66 -49.44 8.31
N GLN A 10 47.73 -49.32 7.37
CA GLN A 10 46.31 -49.63 7.61
C GLN A 10 46.08 -51.13 7.82
N SER A 11 46.76 -51.98 7.04
CA SER A 11 46.66 -53.44 7.17
C SER A 11 47.24 -53.95 8.49
N LEU A 12 48.36 -53.38 8.96
CA LEU A 12 48.93 -53.68 10.28
C LEU A 12 48.05 -53.20 11.44
N LYS A 13 47.35 -52.06 11.30
CA LYS A 13 46.34 -51.61 12.27
C LYS A 13 45.18 -52.60 12.35
N LEU A 14 44.62 -53.02 11.22
CA LEU A 14 43.55 -54.04 11.15
C LEU A 14 43.96 -55.37 11.79
N VAL A 15 45.18 -55.87 11.56
CA VAL A 15 45.68 -57.12 12.18
C VAL A 15 45.88 -56.95 13.70
N SER A 16 46.33 -55.78 14.16
CA SER A 16 46.47 -55.48 15.59
C SER A 16 45.13 -55.30 16.31
N ASP A 17 44.14 -54.70 15.65
CA ASP A 17 42.79 -54.54 16.17
C ASP A 17 42.02 -55.88 16.15
N TRP A 18 42.34 -56.78 15.21
CA TRP A 18 41.85 -58.15 15.19
C TRP A 18 42.43 -59.00 16.34
N HIS A 19 43.75 -58.92 16.61
CA HIS A 19 44.35 -59.54 17.80
C HIS A 19 43.86 -58.93 19.12
N ARG A 20 43.50 -57.64 19.13
CA ARG A 20 42.89 -56.97 20.29
C ARG A 20 41.44 -57.39 20.50
N CYS A 21 40.68 -57.61 19.41
CA CYS A 21 39.34 -58.18 19.47
C CYS A 21 39.37 -59.65 19.91
N LEU A 22 40.29 -60.47 19.40
CA LEU A 22 40.46 -61.85 19.87
C LEU A 22 40.86 -61.92 21.35
N ARG A 23 41.75 -61.03 21.82
CA ARG A 23 42.04 -60.91 23.26
C ARG A 23 40.84 -60.44 24.06
N LYS A 24 40.02 -59.52 23.53
CA LYS A 24 38.77 -59.10 24.18
C LYS A 24 37.73 -60.22 24.20
N VAL A 25 37.62 -61.04 23.16
CA VAL A 25 36.72 -62.21 23.10
C VAL A 25 37.21 -63.29 24.07
N ALA A 26 38.52 -63.54 24.16
CA ALA A 26 39.10 -64.44 25.16
C ALA A 26 38.91 -63.93 26.61
N LEU A 27 39.01 -62.61 26.84
CA LEU A 27 38.74 -61.97 28.13
C LEU A 27 37.23 -61.88 28.48
N TYR A 28 36.35 -61.83 27.47
CA TYR A 28 34.90 -61.83 27.69
C TYR A 28 34.37 -63.24 27.98
N ALA A 29 35.03 -64.27 27.46
CA ALA A 29 34.76 -65.67 27.80
C ALA A 29 35.06 -65.98 29.28
N GLU A 30 35.91 -65.19 29.94
CA GLU A 30 36.31 -65.40 31.34
C GLU A 30 35.56 -64.52 32.37
N ARG A 31 34.52 -63.75 31.99
CA ARG A 31 33.93 -62.76 32.93
C ARG A 31 32.42 -62.50 32.88
N CYS A 32 31.59 -63.56 32.81
CA CYS A 32 30.15 -63.48 33.10
C CYS A 32 29.65 -64.70 33.90
N PRO A 33 29.51 -64.61 35.24
CA PRO A 33 29.02 -65.72 36.07
C PRO A 33 27.49 -65.90 36.12
N GLU A 34 26.68 -65.03 35.49
CA GLU A 34 25.24 -64.95 35.83
C GLU A 34 24.25 -65.33 34.71
N HIS A 35 24.71 -65.72 33.51
CA HIS A 35 23.79 -66.18 32.44
C HIS A 35 24.23 -67.45 31.70
N HIS A 36 25.16 -68.22 32.26
CA HIS A 36 25.43 -69.56 31.79
C HIS A 36 24.59 -70.56 32.58
N ARG A 37 23.44 -70.97 32.03
CA ARG A 37 22.87 -72.27 32.38
C ARG A 37 23.89 -73.33 31.96
N TYR A 38 24.72 -73.75 32.90
CA TYR A 38 25.72 -74.81 32.75
C TYR A 38 25.10 -76.23 32.74
N ASP A 39 23.79 -76.35 32.53
CA ASP A 39 23.05 -77.61 32.64
C ASP A 39 22.92 -78.38 31.31
N HIS A 40 23.53 -77.92 30.22
CA HIS A 40 23.49 -78.63 28.92
C HIS A 40 24.84 -78.82 28.21
N ILE A 41 25.99 -78.56 28.86
CA ILE A 41 27.31 -78.74 28.22
C ILE A 41 28.06 -79.98 28.75
N LYS A 42 27.54 -80.66 29.78
CA LYS A 42 28.25 -81.80 30.39
C LYS A 42 27.98 -83.18 29.78
N ASP A 43 26.99 -83.32 28.89
CA ASP A 43 26.64 -84.64 28.31
C ASP A 43 26.48 -84.62 26.77
N THR A 44 26.87 -83.56 26.08
CA THR A 44 26.86 -83.58 24.61
C THR A 44 28.12 -84.31 24.12
N PRO A 45 27.99 -85.44 23.40
CA PRO A 45 29.14 -86.13 22.84
C PRO A 45 30.00 -85.16 22.01
N PRO A 46 31.34 -85.23 22.08
CA PRO A 46 32.22 -84.38 21.27
C PRO A 46 31.88 -84.41 19.76
N GLU A 47 31.32 -85.54 19.29
CA GLU A 47 30.83 -85.71 17.92
C GLU A 47 29.59 -84.85 17.61
N GLU A 48 28.61 -84.75 18.52
CA GLU A 48 27.42 -83.91 18.33
C GLU A 48 27.76 -82.41 18.35
N LEU A 49 28.71 -82.00 19.20
CA LEU A 49 29.24 -80.64 19.22
C LEU A 49 29.99 -80.32 17.91
N ALA A 50 30.81 -81.26 17.40
CA ALA A 50 31.49 -81.10 16.13
C ALA A 50 30.49 -80.93 14.96
N ILE A 51 29.43 -81.75 14.92
CA ILE A 51 28.36 -81.65 13.92
C ILE A 51 27.62 -80.31 14.03
N SER A 52 27.33 -79.84 15.25
CA SER A 52 26.66 -78.55 15.45
C SER A 52 27.54 -77.37 15.02
N CYS A 53 28.83 -77.39 15.37
CA CYS A 53 29.81 -76.39 14.93
C CYS A 53 29.97 -76.40 13.41
N GLU A 54 29.96 -77.55 12.76
CA GLU A 54 30.04 -77.68 11.31
C GLU A 54 28.78 -77.12 10.61
N LYS A 55 27.59 -77.40 11.16
CA LYS A 55 26.32 -76.81 10.68
C LYS A 55 26.30 -75.29 10.83
N GLU A 56 26.71 -74.76 11.97
CA GLU A 56 26.77 -73.31 12.18
C GLU A 56 27.83 -72.65 11.28
N ALA A 57 28.99 -73.30 11.08
CA ALA A 57 29.99 -72.82 10.12
C ALA A 57 29.47 -72.85 8.67
N SER A 58 28.63 -73.82 8.30
CA SER A 58 27.95 -73.83 6.99
C SER A 58 26.98 -72.65 6.87
N LYS A 59 26.14 -72.43 7.87
CA LYS A 59 25.19 -71.30 7.92
C LYS A 59 25.88 -69.95 7.86
N ILE A 60 26.98 -69.76 8.60
CA ILE A 60 27.78 -68.53 8.56
C ILE A 60 28.36 -68.31 7.16
N ARG A 61 28.82 -69.37 6.48
CA ARG A 61 29.32 -69.26 5.10
C ARG A 61 28.23 -68.83 4.11
N GLU A 62 27.02 -69.35 4.25
CA GLU A 62 25.85 -68.91 3.46
C GLU A 62 25.52 -67.44 3.74
N LEU A 63 25.44 -67.03 5.01
CA LEU A 63 25.18 -65.63 5.39
C LEU A 63 26.25 -64.66 4.86
N ILE A 64 27.53 -65.06 4.86
CA ILE A 64 28.63 -64.28 4.27
C ILE A 64 28.44 -64.14 2.75
N LYS A 65 28.03 -65.22 2.08
CA LYS A 65 27.74 -65.20 0.64
C LYS A 65 26.58 -64.25 0.34
N ASP A 66 25.45 -64.38 1.02
CA ASP A 66 24.27 -63.54 0.83
C ASP A 66 24.57 -62.05 1.11
N LEU A 67 25.36 -61.77 2.17
CA LEU A 67 25.82 -60.42 2.47
C LEU A 67 26.71 -59.87 1.36
N SER A 68 27.58 -60.71 0.78
CA SER A 68 28.45 -60.30 -0.32
C SER A 68 27.65 -59.97 -1.59
N GLU A 69 26.58 -60.73 -1.87
CA GLU A 69 25.67 -60.48 -2.99
C GLU A 69 24.84 -59.21 -2.76
N THR A 70 24.36 -59.00 -1.53
CA THR A 70 23.65 -57.77 -1.12
C THR A 70 24.54 -56.54 -1.25
N ASN A 71 25.80 -56.61 -0.81
CA ASN A 71 26.75 -55.50 -0.95
C ASN A 71 27.02 -55.17 -2.42
N ARG A 72 27.19 -56.18 -3.28
CA ARG A 72 27.34 -55.97 -4.73
C ARG A 72 26.12 -55.30 -5.35
N ALA A 73 24.91 -55.72 -4.95
CA ALA A 73 23.67 -55.11 -5.42
C ALA A 73 23.56 -53.64 -4.96
N ASN A 74 23.91 -53.35 -3.71
CA ASN A 74 23.93 -51.99 -3.17
C ASN A 74 24.97 -51.11 -3.88
N ASP A 75 26.18 -51.62 -4.13
CA ASP A 75 27.21 -50.90 -4.89
C ASP A 75 26.74 -50.54 -6.30
N PHE A 76 26.00 -51.43 -6.95
CA PHE A 76 25.39 -51.15 -8.25
C PHE A 76 24.33 -50.04 -8.14
N GLN A 77 23.44 -50.11 -7.15
CA GLN A 77 22.41 -49.09 -6.93
C GLN A 77 23.02 -47.72 -6.60
N ILE A 78 24.07 -47.67 -5.79
CA ILE A 78 24.79 -46.43 -5.46
C ILE A 78 25.38 -45.80 -6.72
N LYS A 79 26.01 -46.60 -7.59
CA LYS A 79 26.56 -46.12 -8.87
C LYS A 79 25.46 -45.58 -9.78
N ALA A 80 24.37 -46.32 -9.95
CA ALA A 80 23.24 -45.89 -10.77
C ALA A 80 22.62 -44.59 -10.24
N LYS A 81 22.42 -44.47 -8.92
CA LYS A 81 21.91 -43.24 -8.31
C LYS A 81 22.87 -42.07 -8.42
N ALA A 82 24.19 -42.32 -8.33
CA ALA A 82 25.18 -41.28 -8.55
C ALA A 82 25.17 -40.77 -10.01
N GLU A 83 24.89 -41.64 -10.97
CA GLU A 83 24.68 -41.25 -12.37
C GLU A 83 23.39 -40.44 -12.56
N ASP A 84 22.29 -40.87 -11.96
CA ASP A 84 21.03 -40.12 -11.95
C ASP A 84 21.21 -38.71 -11.41
N VAL A 85 21.90 -38.57 -10.25
CA VAL A 85 22.18 -37.27 -9.63
C VAL A 85 23.01 -36.39 -10.55
N ARG A 86 24.06 -36.93 -11.19
CA ARG A 86 24.87 -36.17 -12.14
C ARG A 86 24.05 -35.69 -13.34
N ARG A 87 23.18 -36.54 -13.88
CA ARG A 87 22.30 -36.19 -15.01
C ARG A 87 21.31 -35.08 -14.62
N ILE A 88 20.59 -35.25 -13.52
CA ILE A 88 19.62 -34.26 -13.03
C ILE A 88 20.30 -32.92 -12.74
N HIS A 89 21.51 -32.95 -12.18
CA HIS A 89 22.26 -31.72 -11.91
C HIS A 89 22.69 -31.00 -13.20
N ALA A 90 23.04 -31.75 -14.25
CA ALA A 90 23.33 -31.18 -15.56
C ALA A 90 22.08 -30.53 -16.19
N GLU A 91 20.94 -31.23 -16.17
CA GLU A 91 19.64 -30.71 -16.66
C GLU A 91 19.22 -29.44 -15.90
N LEU A 92 19.37 -29.43 -14.56
CA LEU A 92 19.07 -28.26 -13.73
C LEU A 92 19.95 -27.06 -14.09
N ASN A 93 21.24 -27.29 -14.33
CA ASN A 93 22.18 -26.23 -14.70
C ASN A 93 21.87 -25.68 -16.09
N GLU A 94 21.45 -26.52 -17.03
CA GLU A 94 21.01 -26.09 -18.36
C GLU A 94 19.77 -25.19 -18.27
N VAL A 95 18.73 -25.64 -17.54
CA VAL A 95 17.51 -24.84 -17.34
C VAL A 95 17.82 -23.51 -16.65
N ASN A 96 18.66 -23.52 -15.61
CA ASN A 96 19.07 -22.29 -14.93
C ASN A 96 19.84 -21.33 -15.85
N ASN A 97 20.67 -21.87 -16.75
CA ASN A 97 21.39 -21.06 -17.73
C ASN A 97 20.41 -20.43 -18.73
N THR A 98 19.41 -21.17 -19.21
CA THR A 98 18.36 -20.62 -20.09
C THR A 98 17.58 -19.50 -19.39
N ILE A 99 17.18 -19.70 -18.13
CA ILE A 99 16.46 -18.68 -17.35
C ILE A 99 17.31 -17.42 -17.19
N LYS A 100 18.56 -17.56 -16.75
CA LYS A 100 19.45 -16.41 -16.46
C LYS A 100 19.92 -15.68 -17.71
N ASN A 101 20.28 -16.42 -18.76
CA ASN A 101 20.97 -15.83 -19.91
C ASN A 101 20.02 -15.47 -21.06
N GLU A 102 18.82 -16.05 -21.11
CA GLU A 102 17.88 -15.78 -22.21
C GLU A 102 16.58 -15.12 -21.72
N LEU A 103 15.89 -15.73 -20.75
CA LEU A 103 14.57 -15.26 -20.34
C LEU A 103 14.62 -13.98 -19.50
N GLN A 104 15.53 -13.92 -18.52
CA GLN A 104 15.66 -12.78 -17.62
C GLN A 104 16.02 -11.48 -18.37
N PRO A 105 16.97 -11.46 -19.34
CA PRO A 105 17.24 -10.27 -20.15
C PRO A 105 16.06 -9.85 -21.02
N ARG A 106 15.35 -10.80 -21.63
CA ARG A 106 14.14 -10.50 -22.43
C ARG A 106 13.06 -9.85 -21.58
N PHE A 107 12.83 -10.36 -20.37
CA PHE A 107 11.86 -9.79 -19.44
C PHE A 107 12.25 -8.36 -19.01
N GLN A 108 13.53 -8.12 -18.76
CA GLN A 108 14.04 -6.78 -18.44
C GLN A 108 13.79 -5.80 -19.60
N ILE A 109 14.11 -6.19 -20.84
CA ILE A 109 13.87 -5.36 -22.03
C ILE A 109 12.39 -4.97 -22.14
N VAL A 110 11.47 -5.95 -22.00
CA VAL A 110 10.04 -5.70 -22.08
C VAL A 110 9.56 -4.79 -20.94
N THR A 111 10.04 -5.02 -19.72
CA THR A 111 9.67 -4.22 -18.54
C THR A 111 10.13 -2.77 -18.68
N THR A 112 11.38 -2.55 -19.10
CA THR A 112 11.90 -1.21 -19.37
C THR A 112 11.09 -0.53 -20.47
N ARG A 113 10.70 -1.26 -21.53
CA ARG A 113 9.90 -0.67 -22.60
C ARG A 113 8.49 -0.28 -22.15
N ILE A 114 7.87 -1.08 -21.28
CA ILE A 114 6.58 -0.74 -20.67
C ILE A 114 6.72 0.52 -19.82
N GLN A 115 7.76 0.62 -18.99
CA GLN A 115 8.03 1.80 -18.17
C GLN A 115 8.24 3.05 -19.04
N GLU A 116 9.07 2.96 -20.08
CA GLU A 116 9.27 4.08 -21.03
C GLU A 116 7.97 4.54 -21.69
N LEU A 117 7.07 3.62 -22.02
CA LEU A 117 5.76 3.96 -22.61
C LEU A 117 4.83 4.58 -21.56
N ALA A 118 4.82 4.04 -20.34
CA ALA A 118 4.05 4.58 -19.23
C ALA A 118 4.48 6.01 -18.88
N ASP A 119 5.79 6.31 -18.92
CA ASP A 119 6.32 7.65 -18.67
C ASP A 119 5.98 8.65 -19.80
N LYS A 120 5.89 8.18 -21.05
CA LYS A 120 5.53 9.02 -22.21
C LYS A 120 4.03 9.31 -22.31
N GLN A 121 3.20 8.40 -21.83
CA GLN A 121 1.75 8.53 -21.88
C GLN A 121 1.21 9.84 -21.27
N PRO A 122 1.58 10.24 -20.03
CA PRO A 122 1.05 11.48 -19.43
C PRO A 122 1.51 12.73 -20.19
N VAL A 123 2.72 12.72 -20.76
CA VAL A 123 3.24 13.83 -21.58
C VAL A 123 2.39 14.02 -22.84
N LEU A 124 2.08 12.92 -23.55
CA LEU A 124 1.24 12.96 -24.74
C LEU A 124 -0.19 13.38 -24.42
N LEU A 125 -0.77 12.85 -23.34
CA LEU A 125 -2.11 13.26 -22.89
C LEU A 125 -2.15 14.75 -22.53
N ARG A 126 -1.10 15.27 -21.87
CA ARG A 126 -1.00 16.70 -21.58
C ARG A 126 -0.89 17.53 -22.85
N ALA A 127 -0.10 17.08 -23.83
CA ALA A 127 0.04 17.76 -25.11
C ALA A 127 -1.29 17.81 -25.89
N LEU A 128 -2.05 16.70 -25.90
CA LEU A 128 -3.38 16.65 -26.49
C LEU A 128 -4.35 17.62 -25.80
N TYR A 129 -4.41 17.59 -24.48
CA TYR A 129 -5.23 18.52 -23.70
C TYR A 129 -4.89 19.99 -24.01
N LEU A 130 -3.60 20.34 -24.04
CA LEU A 130 -3.17 21.70 -24.38
C LEU A 130 -3.54 22.08 -25.81
N ASN A 131 -3.46 21.15 -26.76
CA ASN A 131 -3.88 21.37 -28.14
C ASN A 131 -5.39 21.67 -28.21
N GLU A 132 -6.20 20.90 -27.50
CA GLU A 132 -7.64 21.13 -27.39
C GLU A 132 -7.95 22.51 -26.78
N CYS A 133 -7.26 22.90 -25.70
CA CYS A 133 -7.41 24.24 -25.12
C CYS A 133 -7.06 25.34 -26.12
N VAL A 134 -5.93 25.21 -26.83
CA VAL A 134 -5.51 26.20 -27.84
C VAL A 134 -6.53 26.30 -28.97
N ASN A 135 -7.07 25.17 -29.45
CA ASN A 135 -8.12 25.18 -30.46
C ASN A 135 -9.41 25.80 -29.93
N GLY A 136 -9.77 25.53 -28.68
CA GLY A 136 -10.90 26.19 -28.00
C GLY A 136 -10.74 27.70 -27.95
N PHE A 137 -9.58 28.20 -27.52
CA PHE A 137 -9.29 29.63 -27.51
C PHE A 137 -9.26 30.25 -28.91
N ARG A 138 -8.71 29.55 -29.91
CA ARG A 138 -8.75 30.02 -31.30
C ARG A 138 -10.17 30.12 -31.84
N ASN A 139 -11.03 29.16 -31.51
CA ASN A 139 -12.44 29.21 -31.90
C ASN A 139 -13.15 30.38 -31.23
N GLN A 140 -12.93 30.60 -29.92
CA GLN A 140 -13.46 31.75 -29.20
C GLN A 140 -12.98 33.08 -29.80
N LEU A 141 -11.68 33.20 -30.11
CA LEU A 141 -11.13 34.37 -30.79
C LEU A 141 -11.75 34.56 -32.18
N GLY A 142 -12.00 33.48 -32.92
CA GLY A 142 -12.67 33.53 -34.22
C GLY A 142 -14.11 34.03 -34.13
N VAL A 143 -14.86 33.58 -33.13
CA VAL A 143 -16.23 34.08 -32.83
C VAL A 143 -16.19 35.56 -32.47
N LEU A 144 -15.32 35.95 -31.54
CA LEU A 144 -15.13 37.36 -31.14
C LEU A 144 -14.66 38.25 -32.29
N ALA A 145 -13.88 37.72 -33.24
CA ALA A 145 -13.45 38.48 -34.42
C ALA A 145 -14.57 38.68 -35.45
N GLN A 146 -15.57 37.78 -35.50
CA GLN A 146 -16.76 37.93 -36.33
C GLN A 146 -17.80 38.86 -35.70
N GLU A 147 -17.80 38.96 -34.37
CA GLU A 147 -18.51 40.00 -33.65
C GLU A 147 -17.80 41.34 -33.88
N ARG A 148 -18.30 42.15 -34.82
CA ARG A 148 -17.84 43.55 -34.93
C ARG A 148 -18.11 44.23 -33.59
N PRO A 149 -17.14 44.92 -32.98
CA PRO A 149 -17.43 45.74 -31.82
C PRO A 149 -18.36 46.85 -32.29
N LYS A 150 -19.65 46.75 -31.97
CA LYS A 150 -20.45 47.96 -31.79
C LYS A 150 -19.67 48.75 -30.75
N LYS A 151 -19.22 49.96 -31.09
CA LYS A 151 -18.70 50.92 -30.11
C LYS A 151 -19.63 50.81 -28.89
N PRO A 152 -19.13 50.46 -27.70
CA PRO A 152 -19.99 50.48 -26.54
C PRO A 152 -20.46 51.92 -26.46
N ASP A 153 -21.76 52.09 -26.58
CA ASP A 153 -22.36 53.35 -26.18
C ASP A 153 -21.90 53.54 -24.74
N LYS A 154 -21.29 54.69 -24.41
CA LYS A 154 -20.84 54.95 -23.04
C LYS A 154 -22.03 54.96 -22.04
N GLU A 155 -23.25 54.83 -22.56
CA GLU A 155 -24.48 54.63 -21.83
C GLU A 155 -24.87 53.15 -21.60
N ALA A 156 -24.28 52.18 -22.30
CA ALA A 156 -24.59 50.74 -22.16
C ALA A 156 -23.85 50.05 -21.00
N PHE A 157 -22.85 50.72 -20.41
CA PHE A 157 -22.20 50.32 -19.16
C PHE A 157 -22.85 51.02 -17.94
N LYS A 158 -24.15 51.31 -18.04
CA LYS A 158 -25.00 51.52 -16.87
C LYS A 158 -25.52 50.14 -16.47
N GLY A 159 -25.02 49.67 -15.33
CA GLY A 159 -25.22 48.32 -14.79
C GLY A 159 -26.60 47.75 -15.06
N HIS A 160 -26.62 46.78 -15.96
CA HIS A 160 -27.72 45.85 -16.03
C HIS A 160 -27.31 44.66 -15.20
N TYR A 161 -27.72 44.64 -13.92
CA TYR A 161 -27.80 43.40 -13.15
C TYR A 161 -28.49 42.38 -14.05
N SER A 162 -27.73 41.42 -14.59
CA SER A 162 -28.36 40.30 -15.28
C SER A 162 -29.24 39.59 -14.26
N ALA A 163 -30.40 39.09 -14.69
CA ALA A 163 -31.30 38.39 -13.79
C ALA A 163 -30.58 37.20 -13.12
N GLU A 164 -29.64 36.59 -13.86
CA GLU A 164 -28.69 35.57 -13.40
C GLU A 164 -27.82 36.05 -12.24
N THR A 165 -27.22 37.24 -12.36
CA THR A 165 -26.36 37.82 -11.30
C THR A 165 -27.17 38.09 -10.03
N GLU A 166 -28.38 38.63 -10.17
CA GLU A 166 -29.27 38.89 -9.03
C GLU A 166 -29.71 37.59 -8.35
N GLU A 167 -30.05 36.55 -9.12
CA GLU A 167 -30.37 35.22 -8.59
C GLU A 167 -29.17 34.59 -7.87
N PHE A 168 -27.97 34.71 -8.43
CA PHE A 168 -26.75 34.26 -7.76
C PHE A 168 -26.50 35.01 -6.45
N CYS A 169 -26.64 36.34 -6.44
CA CYS A 169 -26.50 37.15 -5.22
C CYS A 169 -27.51 36.74 -4.15
N LYS A 170 -28.76 36.43 -4.53
CA LYS A 170 -29.77 35.89 -3.62
C LYS A 170 -29.35 34.56 -3.00
N GLU A 171 -28.78 33.64 -3.78
CA GLU A 171 -28.28 32.37 -3.23
C GLU A 171 -27.14 32.60 -2.22
N VAL A 172 -26.25 33.54 -2.48
CA VAL A 172 -25.19 33.90 -1.51
C VAL A 172 -25.79 34.56 -0.25
N GLU A 173 -26.78 35.43 -0.43
CA GLU A 173 -27.50 36.07 0.68
C GLU A 173 -28.20 35.03 1.57
N GLU A 174 -28.89 34.05 0.98
CA GLU A 174 -29.53 32.95 1.72
C GLU A 174 -28.50 32.12 2.50
N VAL A 175 -27.33 31.83 1.91
CA VAL A 175 -26.24 31.16 2.64
C VAL A 175 -25.78 31.98 3.84
N LEU A 176 -25.58 33.28 3.69
CA LEU A 176 -25.17 34.16 4.80
C LEU A 176 -26.28 34.31 5.86
N ARG A 177 -27.56 34.32 5.46
CA ARG A 177 -28.72 34.31 6.36
C ARG A 177 -28.77 33.01 7.18
N GLU A 178 -28.57 31.86 6.53
CA GLU A 178 -28.49 30.55 7.20
C GLU A 178 -27.37 30.52 8.25
N TRP A 179 -26.26 31.22 8.00
CA TRP A 179 -25.13 31.32 8.93
C TRP A 179 -25.30 32.41 9.97
N LYS A 180 -26.43 33.13 9.99
CA LYS A 180 -26.69 34.28 10.87
C LYS A 180 -25.58 35.32 10.80
N PHE A 181 -25.08 35.60 9.60
CA PHE A 181 -24.02 36.60 9.41
C PHE A 181 -24.47 37.97 9.98
N PRO A 182 -23.62 38.65 10.77
CA PRO A 182 -24.01 39.87 11.46
C PRO A 182 -24.32 41.00 10.48
N ASP A 183 -25.29 41.84 10.83
CA ASP A 183 -25.69 43.04 10.09
C ASP A 183 -25.91 42.80 8.58
N LEU A 184 -26.39 41.60 8.23
CA LEU A 184 -26.70 41.23 6.85
C LEU A 184 -27.99 41.91 6.37
N ASP A 185 -27.86 42.81 5.41
CA ASP A 185 -28.97 43.44 4.70
C ASP A 185 -29.19 42.77 3.34
N ARG A 186 -28.36 43.13 2.36
CA ARG A 186 -28.45 42.64 0.98
C ARG A 186 -27.08 42.26 0.42
N VAL A 187 -27.04 41.23 -0.41
CA VAL A 187 -25.87 40.90 -1.23
C VAL A 187 -26.08 41.41 -2.66
N THR A 188 -25.09 42.09 -3.19
CA THR A 188 -25.07 42.60 -4.56
C THR A 188 -23.76 42.24 -5.25
N PHE A 189 -23.65 42.48 -6.56
CA PHE A 189 -22.44 42.19 -7.33
C PHE A 189 -21.84 43.47 -7.89
N SER A 190 -20.55 43.66 -7.70
CA SER A 190 -19.79 44.74 -8.31
C SER A 190 -19.18 44.25 -9.62
N GLU A 191 -19.71 44.72 -10.75
CA GLU A 191 -19.10 44.50 -12.07
C GLU A 191 -17.73 45.18 -12.23
N PHE A 192 -17.41 46.15 -11.36
CA PHE A 192 -16.12 46.82 -11.39
C PHE A 192 -15.03 45.98 -10.69
N ASN A 193 -15.38 45.32 -9.59
CA ASN A 193 -14.44 44.51 -8.80
C ASN A 193 -14.52 43.01 -9.10
N ASP A 194 -15.50 42.58 -9.91
CA ASP A 194 -15.85 41.17 -10.13
C ASP A 194 -16.03 40.38 -8.82
N ASP A 195 -16.65 41.01 -7.81
CA ASP A 195 -16.87 40.42 -6.50
C ASP A 195 -18.20 40.87 -5.90
N ILE A 196 -18.68 40.16 -4.88
CA ILE A 196 -19.87 40.51 -4.13
C ILE A 196 -19.62 41.67 -3.17
N ILE A 197 -20.65 42.51 -3.04
CA ILE A 197 -20.78 43.54 -2.01
C ILE A 197 -21.80 43.02 -1.00
N ILE A 198 -21.47 43.08 0.28
CA ILE A 198 -22.29 42.55 1.38
C ILE A 198 -22.69 43.72 2.25
N SER A 199 -24.00 43.98 2.38
CA SER A 199 -24.53 45.10 3.17
C SER A 199 -23.92 46.47 2.78
N GLY A 200 -23.61 46.66 1.49
CA GLY A 200 -23.01 47.89 0.98
C GLY A 200 -21.49 47.99 1.12
N GLU A 201 -20.83 47.00 1.74
CA GLU A 201 -19.38 46.96 1.91
C GLU A 201 -18.73 45.92 0.98
N GLU A 202 -17.58 46.27 0.41
CA GLU A 202 -16.78 45.34 -0.39
C GLU A 202 -16.21 44.23 0.49
N ARG A 203 -16.16 42.98 0.02
CA ARG A 203 -15.42 41.93 0.77
C ARG A 203 -13.97 42.33 1.05
N SER A 204 -13.34 43.07 0.13
CA SER A 204 -11.96 43.55 0.24
C SER A 204 -11.71 44.41 1.49
N SER A 205 -12.71 45.17 1.96
CA SER A 205 -12.62 46.07 3.12
C SER A 205 -12.61 45.33 4.46
N HIS A 206 -13.06 44.07 4.47
CA HIS A 206 -13.22 43.30 5.69
C HIS A 206 -11.92 42.61 6.13
N GLY A 207 -11.86 42.29 7.44
CA GLY A 207 -10.78 41.49 8.02
C GLY A 207 -10.60 40.13 7.35
N LYS A 208 -9.41 39.53 7.48
CA LYS A 208 -9.08 38.24 6.84
C LYS A 208 -10.09 37.13 7.21
N GLY A 209 -10.60 37.13 8.44
CA GLY A 209 -11.59 36.17 8.91
C GLY A 209 -12.93 36.30 8.19
N VAL A 210 -13.50 37.50 8.20
CA VAL A 210 -14.74 37.80 7.45
C VAL A 210 -14.57 37.51 5.96
N ARG A 211 -13.41 37.82 5.37
CA ARG A 211 -13.12 37.48 3.97
C ARG A 211 -13.12 35.98 3.69
N ALA A 212 -12.64 35.16 4.62
CA ALA A 212 -12.60 33.70 4.47
C ALA A 212 -14.01 33.08 4.52
N ILE A 213 -14.83 33.48 5.50
CA ILE A 213 -16.20 32.98 5.61
C ILE A 213 -17.06 33.46 4.43
N THR A 214 -16.96 34.74 4.05
CA THR A 214 -17.71 35.28 2.90
C THR A 214 -17.26 34.68 1.56
N HIS A 215 -15.98 34.33 1.42
CA HIS A 215 -15.50 33.56 0.26
C HIS A 215 -16.13 32.16 0.21
N THR A 216 -16.28 31.53 1.38
CA THR A 216 -16.94 30.22 1.47
C THR A 216 -18.43 30.35 1.11
N ALA A 217 -19.10 31.42 1.55
CA ALA A 217 -20.48 31.72 1.18
C ALA A 217 -20.63 31.92 -0.34
N PHE A 218 -19.72 32.68 -0.95
CA PHE A 218 -19.69 32.88 -2.40
C PHE A 218 -19.62 31.53 -3.16
N ASN A 219 -18.68 30.67 -2.79
CA ASN A 219 -18.49 29.38 -3.47
C ASN A 219 -19.68 28.43 -3.26
N LEU A 220 -20.24 28.39 -2.05
CA LEU A 220 -21.42 27.57 -1.77
C LEU A 220 -22.67 28.11 -2.50
N GLY A 221 -22.85 29.43 -2.52
CA GLY A 221 -23.94 30.09 -3.25
C GLY A 221 -23.85 29.81 -4.75
N LEU A 222 -22.64 29.85 -5.33
CA LEU A 222 -22.43 29.54 -6.74
C LEU A 222 -22.81 28.09 -7.06
N LEU A 223 -22.38 27.17 -6.20
CA LEU A 223 -22.70 25.76 -6.31
C LEU A 223 -24.22 25.52 -6.21
N ARG A 224 -24.91 26.20 -5.27
CA ARG A 224 -26.37 26.11 -5.11
C ARG A 224 -27.10 26.68 -6.32
N PHE A 225 -26.71 27.86 -6.78
CA PHE A 225 -27.21 28.53 -7.99
C PHE A 225 -27.13 27.62 -9.22
N CYS A 226 -25.93 27.09 -9.50
CA CYS A 226 -25.73 26.19 -10.64
C CYS A 226 -26.62 24.94 -10.54
N ARG A 227 -26.77 24.39 -9.34
CA ARG A 227 -27.59 23.19 -9.14
C ARG A 227 -29.08 23.46 -9.32
N ILE A 228 -29.61 24.56 -8.77
CA ILE A 228 -31.02 24.95 -8.92
C ILE A 228 -31.36 25.13 -10.40
N ARG A 229 -30.44 25.71 -11.18
CA ARG A 229 -30.61 25.96 -12.62
C ARG A 229 -30.21 24.78 -13.52
N LEU A 230 -29.86 23.63 -12.96
CA LEU A 230 -29.39 22.45 -13.70
C LEU A 230 -28.20 22.77 -14.64
N MET A 231 -27.34 23.71 -14.23
CA MET A 231 -26.13 24.06 -14.95
C MET A 231 -25.01 23.07 -14.63
N PRO A 232 -24.04 22.86 -15.56
CA PRO A 232 -22.89 22.01 -15.31
C PRO A 232 -22.10 22.48 -14.09
N HIS A 233 -22.01 21.62 -13.06
CA HIS A 233 -21.20 21.84 -11.87
C HIS A 233 -20.74 20.48 -11.29
N PRO A 234 -19.53 20.35 -10.71
CA PRO A 234 -19.03 19.08 -10.17
C PRO A 234 -19.89 18.44 -9.06
N GLY A 235 -20.81 19.20 -8.46
CA GLY A 235 -21.69 18.74 -7.38
C GLY A 235 -21.03 18.64 -5.99
N PHE A 236 -19.76 19.03 -5.86
CA PHE A 236 -19.06 19.06 -4.58
C PHE A 236 -18.22 20.34 -4.37
N LEU A 237 -17.91 20.63 -3.10
CA LEU A 237 -17.07 21.75 -2.64
C LEU A 237 -16.09 21.28 -1.57
N VAL A 238 -14.82 21.67 -1.68
CA VAL A 238 -13.78 21.43 -0.65
C VAL A 238 -13.30 22.77 -0.13
N VAL A 239 -13.32 22.95 1.19
CA VAL A 239 -12.94 24.21 1.84
C VAL A 239 -11.90 23.93 2.92
N ASP A 240 -10.77 24.63 2.85
CA ASP A 240 -9.71 24.54 3.84
C ASP A 240 -9.75 25.75 4.77
N SER A 241 -9.91 25.47 6.06
CA SER A 241 -9.81 26.42 7.17
C SER A 241 -10.75 27.64 7.07
N PRO A 242 -12.07 27.48 6.79
CA PRO A 242 -12.98 28.61 6.60
C PRO A 242 -13.21 29.45 7.86
N LEU A 243 -12.95 28.92 9.06
CA LEU A 243 -13.32 29.54 10.34
C LEU A 243 -12.11 29.97 11.19
N VAL A 244 -10.90 29.42 10.95
CA VAL A 244 -9.69 29.71 11.76
C VAL A 244 -9.46 31.20 11.98
N VAL A 245 -9.51 31.97 10.90
CA VAL A 245 -9.12 33.40 10.93
C VAL A 245 -10.28 34.28 11.42
N TYR A 246 -11.52 33.80 11.31
CA TYR A 246 -12.70 34.49 11.84
C TYR A 246 -12.62 34.55 13.37
N ARG A 247 -12.30 33.42 14.00
CA ARG A 247 -12.11 33.32 15.46
C ARG A 247 -11.03 34.27 16.01
N GLN A 248 -9.88 34.38 15.34
CA GLN A 248 -8.75 35.19 15.82
C GLN A 248 -9.07 36.68 15.88
N ALA A 249 -9.91 37.19 14.96
CA ALA A 249 -10.32 38.58 14.98
C ALA A 249 -11.30 38.89 16.13
N ASP A 250 -12.17 37.93 16.47
CA ASP A 250 -13.17 38.10 17.53
C ASP A 250 -12.59 37.95 18.94
N ASP A 251 -11.53 37.16 19.13
CA ASP A 251 -10.85 37.05 20.44
C ASP A 251 -10.32 38.40 20.94
N ASP A 252 -9.91 39.28 20.01
CA ASP A 252 -9.41 40.63 20.22
C ASP A 252 -10.52 41.70 20.31
N SER A 253 -11.80 41.31 20.17
CA SER A 253 -12.97 42.19 20.15
C SER A 253 -13.74 42.24 21.50
N ASP A 254 -14.66 43.19 21.64
CA ASP A 254 -15.47 43.43 22.86
C ASP A 254 -16.24 42.15 23.25
N PRO A 255 -16.36 41.81 24.55
CA PRO A 255 -17.12 40.63 25.02
C PRO A 255 -18.55 40.47 24.46
N LYS A 256 -19.20 41.53 23.93
CA LYS A 256 -20.48 41.40 23.21
C LYS A 256 -20.35 40.71 21.84
N ASP A 257 -19.25 40.89 21.14
CA ASP A 257 -19.02 40.36 19.78
C ASP A 257 -18.65 38.86 19.80
N LYS A 258 -18.12 38.37 20.93
CA LYS A 258 -17.79 36.94 21.13
C LYS A 258 -19.00 36.00 21.07
N GLY A 259 -20.20 36.51 21.39
CA GLY A 259 -21.44 35.74 21.27
C GLY A 259 -21.85 35.50 19.81
N PHE A 260 -21.60 36.48 18.93
CA PHE A 260 -21.94 36.40 17.52
C PHE A 260 -21.10 35.37 16.77
N SER A 261 -19.82 35.22 17.13
CA SER A 261 -18.92 34.28 16.45
C SER A 261 -19.27 32.81 16.69
N THR A 262 -19.75 32.50 17.90
CA THR A 262 -20.16 31.15 18.28
C THR A 262 -21.44 30.76 17.54
N ASP A 263 -22.41 31.68 17.47
CA ASP A 263 -23.66 31.48 16.74
C ASP A 263 -23.43 31.27 15.23
N VAL A 264 -22.51 32.04 14.63
CA VAL A 264 -22.14 31.88 13.22
C VAL A 264 -21.45 30.55 12.96
N LYS A 265 -20.51 30.13 13.82
CA LYS A 265 -19.82 28.83 13.69
C LYS A 265 -20.79 27.66 13.78
N GLU A 266 -21.72 27.69 14.73
CA GLU A 266 -22.71 26.63 14.87
C GLU A 266 -23.68 26.60 13.68
N ALA A 267 -24.19 27.77 13.28
CA ALA A 267 -25.08 27.91 12.14
C ALA A 267 -24.42 27.47 10.81
N PHE A 268 -23.13 27.80 10.64
CA PHE A 268 -22.31 27.32 9.52
C PHE A 268 -22.35 25.80 9.42
N TYR A 269 -21.95 25.08 10.48
CA TYR A 269 -21.94 23.61 10.44
C TYR A 269 -23.33 23.01 10.25
N ARG A 270 -24.34 23.55 10.96
CA ARG A 270 -25.72 23.05 10.84
C ARG A 270 -26.26 23.23 9.42
N SER A 271 -26.05 24.37 8.78
CA SER A 271 -26.48 24.61 7.39
C SER A 271 -25.86 23.63 6.39
N LEU A 272 -24.59 23.27 6.59
CA LEU A 272 -23.89 22.34 5.69
C LEU A 272 -24.39 20.91 5.88
N SER A 273 -24.71 20.51 7.12
CA SER A 273 -25.21 19.16 7.42
C SER A 273 -26.60 18.88 6.82
N THR A 274 -27.40 19.90 6.60
CA THR A 274 -28.75 19.77 6.03
C THR A 274 -28.78 19.91 4.50
N ALA A 275 -27.64 20.26 3.89
CA ALA A 275 -27.55 20.44 2.45
C ALA A 275 -27.71 19.11 1.70
N LYS A 276 -28.81 18.96 0.96
CA LYS A 276 -29.10 17.74 0.19
C LYS A 276 -28.63 17.86 -1.23
N GLY A 277 -28.09 16.79 -1.82
CA GLY A 277 -27.78 16.69 -3.26
C GLY A 277 -26.46 17.35 -3.68
N ILE A 278 -25.61 17.72 -2.72
CA ILE A 278 -24.23 18.19 -2.92
C ILE A 278 -23.35 17.54 -1.87
N GLN A 279 -22.04 17.49 -2.13
CA GLN A 279 -21.06 17.06 -1.16
C GLN A 279 -20.20 18.26 -0.73
N VAL A 280 -20.11 18.52 0.57
CA VAL A 280 -19.23 19.55 1.11
C VAL A 280 -18.21 18.88 2.02
N ILE A 281 -16.93 19.17 1.78
CA ILE A 281 -15.80 18.66 2.56
C ILE A 281 -15.12 19.86 3.21
N ILE A 282 -15.12 19.90 4.54
CA ILE A 282 -14.49 20.95 5.33
C ILE A 282 -13.25 20.36 6.02
N CYS A 283 -12.10 21.01 5.83
CA CYS A 283 -10.89 20.76 6.62
C CYS A 283 -10.77 21.87 7.65
N GLU A 284 -10.80 21.53 8.94
CA GLU A 284 -10.73 22.50 10.03
C GLU A 284 -10.03 21.85 11.23
N ASN A 285 -9.41 22.67 12.08
CA ASN A 285 -8.70 22.20 13.28
C ASN A 285 -9.62 22.09 14.49
N ASP A 286 -10.67 22.91 14.55
CA ASP A 286 -11.65 22.86 15.62
C ASP A 286 -12.72 21.80 15.35
N ASP A 287 -13.17 21.14 16.42
CA ASP A 287 -14.27 20.19 16.32
C ASP A 287 -15.60 20.88 15.98
N PRO A 288 -16.44 20.28 15.11
CA PRO A 288 -17.81 20.72 14.88
C PRO A 288 -18.70 20.40 16.08
N PRO A 289 -19.95 20.92 16.14
CA PRO A 289 -20.93 20.52 17.15
C PRO A 289 -21.09 18.99 17.22
N ALA A 290 -21.07 18.43 18.43
CA ALA A 290 -21.05 16.98 18.65
C ALA A 290 -22.33 16.26 18.19
N ASP A 291 -23.44 16.98 18.07
CA ASP A 291 -24.74 16.49 17.61
C ASP A 291 -24.92 16.55 16.08
N LEU A 292 -23.89 16.95 15.33
CA LEU A 292 -23.98 17.14 13.88
C LEU A 292 -24.11 15.80 13.15
N SER A 293 -25.12 15.70 12.28
CA SER A 293 -25.27 14.56 11.36
C SER A 293 -24.34 14.74 10.16
N ALA A 294 -23.06 14.43 10.32
CA ALA A 294 -22.04 14.50 9.28
C ALA A 294 -21.01 13.36 9.41
N ASN A 295 -20.27 13.09 8.33
CA ASN A 295 -19.12 12.20 8.39
C ASN A 295 -17.90 12.96 8.93
N ILE A 296 -17.59 12.77 10.21
CA ILE A 296 -16.49 13.46 10.89
C ILE A 296 -15.28 12.53 10.93
N ILE A 297 -14.15 13.01 10.38
CA ILE A 297 -12.89 12.28 10.35
C ILE A 297 -11.86 13.05 11.16
N HIS A 298 -11.60 12.60 12.40
CA HIS A 298 -10.59 13.22 13.25
C HIS A 298 -9.18 12.73 12.90
N PHE A 299 -8.24 13.67 12.79
CA PHE A 299 -6.82 13.40 12.64
C PHE A 299 -6.09 13.76 13.94
N THR A 300 -5.62 12.76 14.67
CA THR A 300 -5.15 12.93 16.05
C THR A 300 -3.64 13.16 16.16
N LYS A 301 -2.87 12.77 15.13
CA LYS A 301 -1.40 12.67 15.21
C LYS A 301 -0.92 11.73 16.35
N THR A 302 -1.80 10.86 16.83
CA THR A 302 -1.50 9.81 17.82
C THR A 302 -1.74 8.42 17.21
N ASN A 303 -1.53 7.38 18.00
CA ASN A 303 -1.84 5.99 17.61
C ASN A 303 -3.33 5.66 17.78
N GLU A 304 -4.15 6.60 18.24
CA GLU A 304 -5.60 6.43 18.40
C GLU A 304 -6.32 7.12 17.24
N GLY A 305 -7.18 6.40 16.53
CA GLY A 305 -7.86 6.93 15.34
C GLY A 305 -6.92 7.08 14.12
N ARG A 306 -7.15 8.07 13.26
CA ARG A 306 -6.28 8.34 12.11
C ARG A 306 -5.15 9.26 12.50
N TYR A 307 -3.90 8.83 12.31
CA TYR A 307 -2.71 9.64 12.57
C TYR A 307 -2.69 10.95 11.75
N GLY A 308 -3.07 10.88 10.48
CA GLY A 308 -3.09 12.03 9.58
C GLY A 308 -3.84 11.71 8.29
N PHE A 309 -3.84 12.65 7.35
CA PHE A 309 -4.54 12.49 6.07
C PHE A 309 -4.01 11.29 5.27
N ILE A 310 -2.68 11.13 5.24
CA ILE A 310 -1.99 10.01 4.60
C ILE A 310 -1.93 8.83 5.58
N PRO A 311 -2.45 7.64 5.24
CA PRO A 311 -2.33 6.44 6.06
C PRO A 311 -0.85 6.06 6.26
N ARG A 312 -0.46 5.66 7.48
CA ARG A 312 0.86 5.05 7.69
C ARG A 312 0.84 3.66 7.05
N ILE A 313 1.80 3.39 6.19
CA ILE A 313 2.10 2.03 5.76
C ILE A 313 2.75 1.36 6.98
N GLU A 314 2.10 0.35 7.55
CA GLU A 314 2.73 -0.49 8.56
C GLU A 314 3.92 -1.20 7.89
N SER A 315 5.12 -0.89 8.37
CA SER A 315 6.38 -1.54 7.97
C SER A 315 6.64 -2.78 8.80
#